data_AF-U9W414-F1
#
_entry.id   AF-U9W414-F1
#
_cell.length_a   1.000
_cell.length_b   1.000
_cell.length_c   1.000
_cell.angle_alpha   90.00
_cell.angle_beta   90.00
_cell.angle_gamma   90.00
#
_symmetry.space_group_name_H-M   'P 1'
#
loop_
_entity.id
_entity.type
_entity.pdbx_description
1 polymer ?
#
loop_
_entity_poly.entity_id
_entity_poly.type
_entity_poly.pdbx_seq_one_letter_code
_entity_poly.pdbx_strand_id
1 'polypeptide(L)' 'MAIQSVEEMVAKIFATRRITRADQSVLMAMFAGNNISANDKMLINQIYDALNQGRLRVVE' A
#
# COMPACT_ATOMS: atom_id res chain seq x y z
N MET A 1 19.23 -2.65 -3.60
CA MET A 1 17.87 -2.08 -3.69
C MET A 1 17.43 -1.79 -2.27
N ALA A 2 17.13 -0.54 -1.92
CA ALA A 2 16.66 -0.20 -0.59
C ALA A 2 15.29 -0.87 -0.38
N ILE A 3 15.16 -1.65 0.69
CA ILE A 3 13.87 -2.17 1.13
C ILE A 3 13.10 -0.96 1.64
N GLN A 4 12.20 -0.39 0.83
CA GLN A 4 11.24 0.59 1.32
C GLN A 4 10.32 -0.12 2.31
N SER A 5 10.16 0.43 3.51
CA SER A 5 9.22 -0.12 4.47
C SER A 5 7.77 0.07 3.97
N VAL A 6 6.84 -0.74 4.48
CA VAL A 6 5.40 -0.59 4.19
C VAL A 6 4.94 0.84 4.52
N GLU A 7 5.43 1.40 5.62
CA GLU A 7 5.15 2.77 6.07
C GLU A 7 5.57 3.83 5.04
N GLU A 8 6.78 3.73 4.48
CA GLU A 8 7.28 4.66 3.47
C GLU A 8 6.47 4.58 2.17
N MET A 9 6.12 3.36 1.75
CA MET A 9 5.29 3.13 0.57
C MET A 9 3.89 3.74 0.77
N VAL A 10 3.27 3.49 1.91
CA VAL A 10 1.96 4.04 2.27
C VAL A 10 2.00 5.56 2.29
N ALA A 11 3.02 6.16 2.92
CA ALA A 11 3.19 7.61 2.96
C ALA A 11 3.28 8.22 1.56
N LYS A 12 4.04 7.60 0.64
CA LYS A 12 4.15 8.05 -0.76
C LYS A 12 2.82 7.96 -1.51
N ILE A 13 2.06 6.87 -1.31
CA ILE A 13 0.75 6.67 -1.95
C ILE A 13 -0.23 7.75 -1.50
N PHE A 14 -0.30 8.03 -0.20
CA PHE A 14 -1.18 9.07 0.34
C PHE A 14 -0.76 10.48 -0.06
N ALA A 15 0.55 10.77 -0.11
CA ALA A 15 1.07 12.06 -0.54
C ALA A 15 0.73 12.35 -2.01
N THR A 16 0.81 11.34 -2.87
CA THR A 16 0.53 11.48 -4.31
C THR A 16 -0.95 11.24 -4.67
N ARG A 17 -1.74 10.72 -3.73
CA ARG A 17 -3.10 10.19 -3.92
C ARG A 17 -3.22 9.16 -5.06
N ARG A 18 -2.10 8.50 -5.36
CA ARG A 18 -1.94 7.59 -6.48
C ARG A 18 -1.26 6.33 -6.01
N ILE A 19 -1.70 5.21 -6.56
CA ILE A 19 -1.06 3.92 -6.36
C ILE A 19 -0.85 3.28 -7.73
N THR A 20 0.38 2.86 -8.03
CA THR A 20 0.65 2.16 -9.29
C THR A 20 0.20 0.70 -9.18
N ARG A 21 0.05 0.02 -10.33
CA ARG A 21 -0.17 -1.45 -10.32
C ARG A 21 1.01 -2.21 -9.72
N ALA A 22 2.22 -1.66 -9.86
CA ALA A 22 3.42 -2.21 -9.22
C ALA A 22 3.30 -2.13 -7.69
N ASP A 23 2.92 -0.97 -7.15
CA ASP A 23 2.70 -0.78 -5.71
C ASP A 23 1.63 -1.76 -5.17
N GLN A 24 0.51 -1.92 -5.89
CA GLN A 24 -0.53 -2.91 -5.52
C GLN A 24 0.02 -4.34 -5.49
N SER A 25 0.80 -4.73 -6.49
CA SER A 25 1.36 -6.09 -6.57
C SER A 25 2.32 -6.35 -5.41
N VAL A 26 3.14 -5.36 -5.04
CA VAL A 26 4.05 -5.46 -3.90
C VAL A 26 3.27 -5.54 -2.59
N LEU A 27 2.23 -4.72 -2.38
CA LEU A 27 1.36 -4.79 -1.20
C LEU A 27 0.66 -6.16 -1.06
N MET A 28 0.17 -6.73 -2.17
CA MET A 28 -0.44 -8.06 -2.18
C MET A 28 0.57 -9.17 -1.87
N ALA A 29 1.79 -9.09 -2.42
CA ALA A 29 2.85 -10.03 -2.11
C ALA A 29 3.26 -9.97 -0.62
N MET A 30 3.35 -8.76 -0.06
CA MET A 30 3.63 -8.56 1.37
C MET A 30 2.51 -9.12 2.26
N PHE A 31 1.24 -8.95 1.86
CA PHE A 31 0.11 -9.52 2.58
C PHE A 31 0.11 -11.06 2.56
N ALA A 32 0.45 -11.67 1.42
CA ALA A 32 0.49 -13.12 1.24
C ALA A 32 1.65 -13.81 1.99
N GLY A 33 2.74 -13.08 2.28
CA GLY A 33 3.96 -13.63 2.88
C GLY A 33 3.85 -14.11 4.33
N ASN A 34 2.66 -14.06 4.96
CA ASN A 34 2.35 -14.49 6.34
C ASN A 34 3.20 -13.86 7.47
N ASN A 35 4.19 -13.01 7.15
CA ASN A 35 5.07 -12.33 8.09
C ASN A 35 4.80 -10.83 8.17
N ILE A 36 3.51 -10.45 8.05
CA ILE A 36 3.06 -9.08 8.07
C ILE A 36 2.63 -8.70 9.49
N SER A 37 3.16 -7.61 10.02
CA SER A 37 2.82 -7.15 11.37
C SER A 37 1.38 -6.65 11.43
N ALA A 38 0.82 -6.54 12.65
CA ALA A 38 -0.51 -5.94 12.83
C ALA A 38 -0.55 -4.47 12.32
N ASN A 39 0.56 -3.74 12.47
CA ASN A 39 0.71 -2.38 11.97
C ASN A 39 0.65 -2.33 10.45
N ASP A 40 1.40 -3.20 9.77
CA ASP A 40 1.40 -3.26 8.30
C ASP A 40 0.02 -3.65 7.76
N LYS A 41 -0.68 -4.59 8.40
CA LYS A 41 -2.07 -4.93 8.03
C LYS A 41 -2.99 -3.71 8.15
N MET A 42 -2.86 -2.93 9.21
CA MET A 42 -3.64 -1.70 9.40
C MET A 42 -3.36 -0.69 8.28
N LEU A 43 -2.09 -0.47 7.92
CA LEU A 43 -1.68 0.44 6.84
C LEU A 43 -2.21 0.00 5.47
N ILE A 44 -2.15 -1.31 5.18
CA ILE A 44 -2.71 -1.87 3.94
C ILE A 44 -4.24 -1.67 3.89
N ASN A 45 -4.93 -1.91 5.01
CA ASN A 45 -6.38 -1.69 5.08
C ASN A 45 -6.75 -0.22 4.81
N GLN A 46 -5.96 0.74 5.32
CA GLN A 46 -6.18 2.17 5.03
C GLN A 46 -6.08 2.49 3.53
N ILE A 47 -5.15 1.86 2.82
CA ILE A 47 -5.04 2.00 1.36
C ILE A 47 -6.30 1.45 0.68
N TYR A 48 -6.77 0.27 1.10
CA TYR A 48 -7.97 -0.35 0.55
C TYR A 48 -9.21 0.53 0.75
N ASP A 49 -9.42 1.03 1.97
CA ASP A 49 -10.53 1.93 2.29
C ASP A 49 -10.47 3.23 1.47
N ALA A 50 -9.28 3.80 1.30
CA ALA A 50 -9.09 5.02 0.52
C ALA A 50 -9.30 4.79 -0.99
N LEU A 51 -9.01 3.59 -1.52
CA LEU A 51 -9.38 3.19 -2.88
C LEU A 51 -10.89 3.05 -3.03
N ASN A 52 -11.55 2.32 -2.13
CA ASN A 52 -12.99 2.09 -2.17
C ASN A 52 -13.79 3.40 -2.04
N GLN A 53 -13.25 4.36 -1.29
CA GLN A 53 -13.85 5.69 -1.09
C GLN A 53 -13.44 6.70 -2.18
N GLY A 54 -12.67 6.29 -3.20
CA GLY A 54 -12.24 7.14 -4.31
C GLY A 54 -11.22 8.23 -3.96
N ARG A 55 -10.64 8.18 -2.75
CA ARG A 55 -9.57 9.11 -2.30
C ARG A 55 -8.22 8.80 -2.91
N LEU A 56 -7.97 7.54 -3.20
CA LEU A 56 -6.83 7.07 -3.99
C LEU A 56 -7.32 6.65 -5.37
N ARG A 57 -6.47 6.84 -6.37
CA ARG A 57 -6.70 6.31 -7.71
C ARG A 57 -5.57 5.37 -8.10
N VAL A 58 -5.94 4.24 -8.69
CA VAL A 58 -4.97 3.36 -9.34
C VAL A 58 -4.51 4.04 -10.62
N VAL A 59 -3.21 4.16 -10.78
CA VAL A 59 -2.54 4.67 -11.99
C VAL A 59 -1.67 3.55 -12.57
N GLU A 60 -1.23 3.71 -13.81
CA GLU A 60 -0.33 2.74 -14.46
C GLU A 60 1.06 2.76 -13.84
#